data_AF-A0A1F4TVQ4-F1
#
_entry.id   AF-A0A1F4TVQ4-F1
#
_cell.length_a   1.000
_cell.length_b   1.000
_cell.length_c   1.000
_cell.angle_alpha   90.00
_cell.angle_beta   90.00
_cell.angle_gamma   90.00
#
_symmetry.space_group_name_H-M   'P 1'
#
loop_
_entity.id
_entity.type
_entity.pdbx_description
1 polymer ?
#
loop_
_entity_poly.entity_id
_entity_poly.type
_entity_poly.pdbx_seq_one_letter_code
_entity_poly.pdbx_strand_id
1 'polypeptide(L)'
;MNGEKASVIIQARMGSTRLPGKVMKQILGKPLLFYLLERLKQCQNVKQVIVATTDSPQDCVIAEYVDKCGIAVFRGSENDVLDRYYQAAKVFHLGTIVRVTSDCPLLDPDVTDSVIKYFLDRGSLDLINTGQSYPEGFDTEVFSFAALERAWQAARLKSEREHVTSYIWNNRDQFRTKTLEYQQDLSFLRLSVDEEADFEVVKFIMEELYQPGQLFKLADILRLYEREPAVFKKNINIVRNEGYLKSIAKDRLLTL
;
A
#
# COMPACT_ATOMS: atom_id res chain seq x y z
N MET A 1 12.90 23.99 -4.04
CA MET A 1 12.45 22.66 -3.60
C MET A 1 13.56 22.10 -2.72
N ASN A 2 13.28 21.86 -1.44
CA ASN A 2 14.22 21.09 -0.61
C ASN A 2 14.38 19.73 -1.29
N GLY A 3 15.60 19.28 -1.54
CA GLY A 3 15.90 17.98 -2.18
C GLY A 3 15.51 16.77 -1.32
N GLU A 4 14.53 16.92 -0.46
CA GLU A 4 14.02 15.93 0.46
C GLU A 4 13.13 14.95 -0.31
N LYS A 5 13.34 13.66 -0.08
CA LYS A 5 12.61 12.56 -0.72
C LYS A 5 12.05 11.64 0.36
N ALA A 6 10.92 11.01 0.08
CA ALA A 6 10.28 10.08 1.00
C ALA A 6 10.85 8.66 0.86
N SER A 7 10.72 7.85 1.91
CA SER A 7 11.08 6.42 1.86
C SER A 7 9.82 5.58 1.90
N VAL A 8 9.74 4.56 1.05
CA VAL A 8 8.57 3.67 1.00
C VAL A 8 8.79 2.49 1.93
N ILE A 9 7.81 2.19 2.77
CA ILE A 9 7.72 0.91 3.46
C ILE A 9 6.57 0.12 2.82
N ILE A 10 6.89 -1.05 2.28
CA ILE A 10 5.92 -2.02 1.78
C ILE A 10 5.68 -3.05 2.86
N GLN A 11 4.45 -3.16 3.37
CA GLN A 11 4.08 -4.30 4.21
C GLN A 11 3.76 -5.52 3.35
N ALA A 12 4.44 -6.64 3.60
CA ALA A 12 4.28 -7.86 2.83
C ALA A 12 4.35 -9.10 3.73
N ARG A 13 3.40 -10.03 3.58
CA ARG A 13 3.42 -11.36 4.24
C ARG A 13 2.73 -12.40 3.37
N MET A 14 3.08 -13.67 3.56
CA MET A 14 2.44 -14.83 2.95
C MET A 14 1.08 -15.13 3.59
N GLY A 15 0.90 -14.76 4.86
CA GLY A 15 -0.30 -15.00 5.69
C GLY A 15 -1.53 -14.18 5.29
N SER A 16 -2.06 -14.39 4.08
CA SER A 16 -3.34 -13.86 3.63
C SER A 16 -4.41 -14.94 3.74
N THR A 17 -5.54 -14.64 4.39
CA THR A 17 -6.61 -15.63 4.63
C THR A 17 -7.43 -15.92 3.38
N ARG A 18 -7.75 -14.89 2.58
CA ARG A 18 -8.60 -15.00 1.39
C ARG A 18 -7.84 -15.49 0.16
N LEU A 19 -6.57 -15.10 0.03
CA LEU A 19 -5.67 -15.55 -1.04
C LEU A 19 -4.27 -15.80 -0.48
N PRO A 20 -3.99 -16.99 0.07
CA PRO A 20 -2.69 -17.33 0.65
C PRO A 20 -1.54 -17.14 -0.33
N GLY A 21 -0.43 -16.55 0.15
CA GLY A 21 0.76 -16.33 -0.68
C GLY A 21 0.59 -15.33 -1.82
N LYS A 22 -0.48 -14.51 -1.81
CA LYS A 22 -0.78 -13.53 -2.89
C LYS A 22 0.43 -12.72 -3.35
N VAL A 23 1.24 -12.24 -2.41
CA VAL A 23 2.45 -11.44 -2.67
C VAL A 23 3.43 -12.12 -3.65
N MET A 24 3.51 -13.44 -3.58
CA MET A 24 4.41 -14.26 -4.41
C MET A 24 3.69 -14.99 -5.54
N LYS A 25 2.38 -14.81 -5.70
CA LYS A 25 1.62 -15.36 -6.82
C LYS A 25 2.10 -14.75 -8.13
N GLN A 26 2.23 -15.58 -9.16
CA GLN A 26 2.93 -15.20 -10.39
C GLN A 26 1.96 -14.79 -11.50
N ILE A 27 2.32 -13.70 -12.19
CA ILE A 27 1.77 -13.30 -13.48
C ILE A 27 2.96 -13.20 -14.42
N LEU A 28 2.86 -13.66 -15.67
CA LEU A 28 3.93 -13.62 -16.67
C LEU A 28 5.32 -14.05 -16.12
N GLY A 29 5.35 -15.06 -15.24
CA GLY A 29 6.56 -15.60 -14.63
C GLY A 29 7.21 -14.76 -13.52
N LYS A 30 6.56 -13.68 -13.04
CA LYS A 30 7.07 -12.81 -11.96
C LYS A 30 6.04 -12.68 -10.82
N PRO A 31 6.49 -12.60 -9.55
CA PRO A 31 5.56 -12.45 -8.42
C PRO A 31 4.88 -11.07 -8.43
N LEU A 32 3.70 -10.93 -7.82
CA LEU A 32 3.03 -9.62 -7.68
C LEU A 32 3.94 -8.55 -7.06
N LEU A 33 4.75 -8.95 -6.07
CA LEU A 33 5.73 -8.07 -5.44
C LEU A 33 6.74 -7.49 -6.44
N PHE A 34 7.13 -8.23 -7.48
CA PHE A 34 8.04 -7.73 -8.51
C PHE A 34 7.47 -6.48 -9.19
N TYR A 35 6.21 -6.54 -9.61
CA TYR A 35 5.56 -5.45 -10.33
C TYR A 35 5.41 -4.22 -9.45
N LEU A 36 5.05 -4.40 -8.19
CA LEU A 36 4.99 -3.28 -7.25
C LEU A 36 6.38 -2.61 -7.09
N LEU A 37 7.44 -3.41 -6.90
CA LEU A 37 8.80 -2.90 -6.77
C LEU A 37 9.28 -2.19 -8.04
N GLU A 38 8.97 -2.74 -9.21
CA GLU A 38 9.31 -2.14 -10.51
C GLU A 38 8.63 -0.78 -10.70
N ARG A 39 7.34 -0.68 -10.34
CA ARG A 39 6.58 0.58 -10.44
C ARG A 39 7.09 1.62 -9.46
N LEU A 40 7.37 1.24 -8.21
CA LEU A 40 7.94 2.16 -7.21
C LEU A 40 9.33 2.70 -7.59
N LYS A 41 10.11 1.97 -8.40
CA LYS A 41 11.39 2.49 -8.96
C LYS A 41 11.20 3.65 -9.93
N GLN A 42 10.00 3.84 -10.49
CA GLN A 42 9.69 4.94 -11.40
C GLN A 42 9.32 6.24 -10.67
N CYS A 43 9.05 6.19 -9.36
CA CYS A 43 8.72 7.36 -8.55
C CYS A 43 9.96 8.26 -8.37
N GLN A 44 9.83 9.54 -8.73
CA GLN A 44 10.89 10.54 -8.68
C GLN A 44 11.18 11.03 -7.26
N ASN A 45 10.16 11.08 -6.40
CA ASN A 45 10.26 11.59 -5.03
C ASN A 45 10.49 10.49 -3.99
N VAL A 46 10.72 9.25 -4.43
CA VAL A 46 11.12 8.13 -3.58
C VAL A 46 12.64 8.04 -3.50
N LYS A 47 13.17 8.00 -2.28
CA LYS A 47 14.61 7.85 -1.97
C LYS A 47 15.03 6.39 -1.97
N GLN A 48 14.23 5.55 -1.35
CA GLN A 48 14.50 4.14 -1.11
C GLN A 48 13.19 3.40 -0.83
N VAL A 49 13.23 2.09 -1.04
CA VAL A 49 12.13 1.17 -0.76
C VAL A 49 12.61 0.15 0.27
N ILE A 50 11.80 -0.09 1.28
CA ILE A 50 12.02 -1.11 2.31
C ILE A 50 10.82 -2.06 2.27
N VAL A 51 11.07 -3.36 2.22
CA VAL A 51 10.01 -4.36 2.41
C VAL A 51 10.01 -4.81 3.87
N ALA A 52 8.93 -4.50 4.57
CA ALA A 52 8.70 -4.91 5.95
C ALA A 52 7.83 -6.18 5.98
N THR A 53 8.46 -7.31 6.25
CA THR A 53 7.83 -8.63 6.38
C THR A 53 7.93 -9.17 7.81
N THR A 54 7.47 -10.39 8.07
CA THR A 54 7.40 -10.92 9.43
C THR A 54 8.58 -11.83 9.76
N ASP A 55 8.79 -12.08 11.06
CA ASP A 55 9.74 -13.08 11.55
C ASP A 55 9.28 -14.53 11.32
N SER A 56 8.05 -14.72 10.81
CA SER A 56 7.51 -16.05 10.53
C SER A 56 8.34 -16.79 9.46
N PRO A 57 8.65 -18.08 9.64
CA PRO A 57 9.41 -18.86 8.65
C PRO A 57 8.77 -18.89 7.25
N GLN A 58 7.44 -18.84 7.15
CA GLN A 58 6.74 -18.80 5.87
C GLN A 58 7.07 -17.55 5.04
N ASP A 59 7.47 -16.45 5.71
CA ASP A 59 7.80 -15.18 5.06
C ASP A 59 9.27 -15.08 4.63
N CYS A 60 10.10 -16.10 4.93
CA CYS A 60 11.50 -16.13 4.46
C CYS A 60 11.60 -16.02 2.94
N VAL A 61 10.65 -16.59 2.19
CA VAL A 61 10.61 -16.48 0.72
C VAL A 61 10.50 -15.03 0.24
N ILE A 62 9.80 -14.16 0.98
CA ILE A 62 9.70 -12.72 0.67
C ILE A 62 11.05 -12.06 0.93
N ALA A 63 11.64 -12.30 2.12
CA ALA A 63 12.93 -11.72 2.49
C ALA A 63 14.05 -12.12 1.49
N GLU A 64 14.15 -13.40 1.16
CA GLU A 64 15.13 -13.93 0.21
C GLU A 64 14.94 -13.35 -1.21
N TYR A 65 13.69 -13.19 -1.65
CA TYR A 65 13.39 -12.62 -2.95
C TYR A 65 13.79 -11.14 -3.03
N VAL A 66 13.46 -10.36 -1.99
CA VAL A 66 13.74 -8.93 -1.92
C VAL A 66 15.24 -8.67 -1.78
N ASP A 67 15.95 -9.48 -1.00
CA ASP A 67 17.41 -9.42 -0.88
C ASP A 67 18.10 -9.66 -2.23
N LYS A 68 17.66 -10.67 -3.00
CA LYS A 68 18.13 -10.90 -4.38
C LYS A 68 17.88 -9.73 -5.33
N CYS A 69 16.88 -8.90 -5.03
CA CYS A 69 16.58 -7.69 -5.79
C CYS A 69 17.42 -6.47 -5.34
N GLY A 70 18.26 -6.61 -4.32
CA GLY A 70 19.09 -5.55 -3.75
C GLY A 70 18.29 -4.49 -3.00
N ILE A 71 17.14 -4.86 -2.45
CA ILE A 71 16.21 -3.97 -1.74
C ILE A 71 16.29 -4.26 -0.24
N ALA A 72 16.20 -3.22 0.58
CA ALA A 72 16.25 -3.36 2.02
C ALA A 72 15.06 -4.16 2.55
N VAL A 73 15.32 -5.08 3.48
CA VAL A 73 14.31 -5.89 4.16
C VAL A 73 14.33 -5.58 5.65
N PHE A 74 13.14 -5.42 6.22
CA PHE A 74 12.92 -5.42 7.66
C PHE A 74 12.04 -6.61 8.04
N ARG A 75 12.35 -7.29 9.14
CA ARG A 75 11.52 -8.36 9.70
C ARG A 75 11.09 -7.97 11.11
N GLY A 76 9.84 -8.27 11.46
CA GLY A 76 9.31 -7.98 12.79
C GLY A 76 7.98 -8.68 13.08
N SER A 77 7.24 -8.15 14.06
CA SER A 77 5.96 -8.68 14.53
C SER A 77 4.97 -8.91 13.38
N GLU A 78 4.33 -10.08 13.32
CA GLU A 78 3.26 -10.34 12.34
C GLU A 78 1.99 -9.55 12.64
N ASN A 79 1.61 -9.49 13.92
CA ASN A 79 0.30 -8.99 14.37
C ASN A 79 0.31 -7.51 14.77
N ASP A 80 1.48 -6.92 15.03
CA ASP A 80 1.63 -5.50 15.33
C ASP A 80 2.33 -4.82 14.15
N VAL A 81 1.53 -4.47 13.15
CA VAL A 81 2.02 -3.86 11.91
C VAL A 81 2.52 -2.44 12.18
N LEU A 82 1.85 -1.70 13.07
CA LEU A 82 2.30 -0.38 13.50
C LEU A 82 3.68 -0.42 14.14
N ASP A 83 3.93 -1.37 15.05
CA ASP A 83 5.27 -1.60 15.60
C ASP A 83 6.27 -1.94 14.50
N ARG A 84 5.92 -2.86 13.58
CA ARG A 84 6.79 -3.21 12.46
C ARG A 84 7.18 -2.00 11.60
N TYR A 85 6.25 -1.08 11.33
CA TYR A 85 6.53 0.18 10.64
C TYR A 85 7.43 1.10 11.47
N TYR A 86 7.16 1.27 12.77
CA TYR A 86 7.96 2.13 13.65
C TYR A 86 9.40 1.64 13.77
N GLN A 87 9.60 0.34 14.02
CA GLN A 87 10.95 -0.23 14.13
C GLN A 87 11.71 -0.16 12.81
N ALA A 88 11.07 -0.46 11.67
CA ALA A 88 11.67 -0.28 10.36
C ALA A 88 12.08 1.18 10.14
N ALA A 89 11.18 2.12 10.39
CA ALA A 89 11.46 3.54 10.20
C ALA A 89 12.62 4.04 11.09
N LYS A 90 12.73 3.53 12.32
CA LYS A 90 13.81 3.83 13.25
C LYS A 90 15.16 3.27 12.77
N VAL A 91 15.20 2.00 12.36
CA VAL A 91 16.42 1.32 11.88
C VAL A 91 16.97 1.97 10.62
N PHE A 92 16.10 2.39 9.69
CA PHE A 92 16.51 3.03 8.43
C PHE A 92 16.57 4.57 8.52
N HIS A 93 16.38 5.15 9.70
CA HIS A 93 16.40 6.60 9.95
C HIS A 93 15.49 7.40 9.00
N LEU A 94 14.24 6.97 8.87
CA LEU A 94 13.27 7.58 7.95
C LEU A 94 12.64 8.82 8.57
N GLY A 95 12.60 9.93 7.81
CA GLY A 95 11.88 11.15 8.21
C GLY A 95 10.46 11.22 7.66
N THR A 96 10.30 10.96 6.36
CA THR A 96 9.01 10.91 5.66
C THR A 96 8.79 9.50 5.12
N ILE A 97 7.69 8.88 5.52
CA ILE A 97 7.34 7.50 5.20
C ILE A 97 6.16 7.48 4.23
N VAL A 98 6.27 6.68 3.18
CA VAL A 98 5.15 6.29 2.31
C VAL A 98 4.75 4.87 2.68
N ARG A 99 3.50 4.68 3.11
CA ARG A 99 2.92 3.35 3.32
C ARG A 99 2.33 2.85 2.01
N VAL A 100 2.76 1.65 1.63
CA VAL A 100 2.22 0.90 0.50
C VAL A 100 1.96 -0.54 0.92
N THR A 101 0.86 -1.12 0.45
CA THR A 101 0.51 -2.52 0.72
C THR A 101 0.90 -3.39 -0.47
N SER A 102 1.39 -4.61 -0.19
CA SER A 102 1.92 -5.52 -1.22
C SER A 102 0.87 -6.07 -2.19
N ASP A 103 -0.40 -5.80 -1.94
CA ASP A 103 -1.55 -6.20 -2.77
C ASP A 103 -1.94 -5.16 -3.82
N CYS A 104 -1.13 -4.12 -4.01
CA CYS A 104 -1.35 -3.08 -5.01
C CYS A 104 -0.34 -3.19 -6.17
N PRO A 105 -0.29 -4.30 -6.95
CA PRO A 105 0.74 -4.50 -7.98
C PRO A 105 0.62 -3.51 -9.15
N LEU A 106 -0.52 -2.83 -9.29
CA LEU A 106 -0.83 -1.87 -10.35
C LEU A 106 -0.67 -0.41 -9.92
N LEU A 107 -0.16 -0.14 -8.71
CA LEU A 107 0.05 1.21 -8.16
C LEU A 107 0.64 2.16 -9.21
N ASP A 108 0.09 3.36 -9.34
CA ASP A 108 0.54 4.34 -10.33
C ASP A 108 1.62 5.27 -9.74
N PRO A 109 2.85 5.24 -10.29
CA PRO A 109 3.94 6.07 -9.79
C PRO A 109 3.64 7.56 -9.78
N ASP A 110 2.85 8.07 -10.76
CA ASP A 110 2.52 9.49 -10.83
C ASP A 110 1.61 9.91 -9.68
N VAL A 111 0.66 9.04 -9.30
CA VAL A 111 -0.24 9.28 -8.16
C VAL A 111 0.58 9.31 -6.88
N THR A 112 1.42 8.31 -6.65
CA THR A 112 2.29 8.27 -5.48
C THR A 112 3.22 9.48 -5.40
N ASP A 113 3.87 9.86 -6.51
CA ASP A 113 4.73 11.04 -6.57
C ASP A 113 3.97 12.34 -6.27
N SER A 114 2.74 12.48 -6.78
CA SER A 114 1.92 13.67 -6.53
C SER A 114 1.59 13.84 -5.05
N VAL A 115 1.28 12.73 -4.36
CA VAL A 115 0.97 12.72 -2.92
C VAL A 115 2.22 13.04 -2.10
N ILE A 116 3.37 12.44 -2.44
CA ILE A 116 4.66 12.73 -1.79
C ILE A 116 5.00 14.21 -1.98
N LYS A 117 4.93 14.71 -3.21
CA LYS A 117 5.22 16.11 -3.53
C LYS A 117 4.33 17.06 -2.74
N TYR A 118 3.03 16.78 -2.66
CA TYR A 118 2.10 17.59 -1.88
C TYR A 118 2.49 17.64 -0.40
N PHE A 119 2.86 16.50 0.18
CA PHE A 119 3.30 16.41 1.57
C PHE A 119 4.54 17.26 1.82
N LEU A 120 5.57 17.12 0.96
CA LEU A 120 6.85 17.81 1.09
C LEU A 120 6.72 19.32 0.87
N ASP A 121 5.92 19.77 -0.09
CA ASP A 121 5.78 21.19 -0.42
C ASP A 121 5.02 21.98 0.67
N ARG A 122 4.15 21.32 1.45
CA ARG A 122 3.36 21.97 2.52
C ARG A 122 4.08 22.03 3.86
N GLY A 123 5.04 21.13 4.12
CA GLY A 123 5.93 21.11 5.29
C GLY A 123 5.26 21.06 6.67
N SER A 124 3.94 20.92 6.73
CA SER A 124 3.15 21.11 7.95
C SER A 124 2.10 20.03 8.18
N LEU A 125 2.00 19.03 7.30
CA LEU A 125 1.08 17.90 7.45
C LEU A 125 1.74 16.78 8.26
N ASP A 126 0.93 16.11 9.08
CA ASP A 126 1.32 14.88 9.77
C ASP A 126 1.08 13.65 8.89
N LEU A 127 -0.02 13.68 8.12
CA LEU A 127 -0.43 12.59 7.24
C LEU A 127 -1.24 13.11 6.04
N ILE A 128 -1.03 12.49 4.88
CA ILE A 128 -1.87 12.66 3.70
C ILE A 128 -2.16 11.32 3.05
N ASN A 129 -3.35 11.17 2.45
CA ASN A 129 -3.70 9.99 1.67
C ASN A 129 -4.44 10.32 0.37
N THR A 130 -4.45 9.35 -0.54
CA THR A 130 -5.44 9.29 -1.63
C THR A 130 -6.83 8.96 -1.07
N GLY A 131 -7.85 9.68 -1.52
CA GLY A 131 -9.24 9.51 -1.13
C GLY A 131 -9.96 8.37 -1.87
N GLN A 132 -11.25 8.23 -1.59
CA GLN A 132 -12.05 7.10 -2.09
C GLN A 132 -12.39 7.19 -3.58
N SER A 133 -12.31 8.39 -4.16
CA SER A 133 -12.48 8.60 -5.61
C SER A 133 -11.39 7.96 -6.46
N TYR A 134 -10.25 7.55 -5.88
CA TYR A 134 -9.26 6.73 -6.56
C TYR A 134 -9.70 5.26 -6.64
N PRO A 135 -9.25 4.52 -7.67
CA PRO A 135 -9.38 3.07 -7.69
C PRO A 135 -8.83 2.45 -6.41
N GLU A 136 -9.44 1.37 -5.94
CA GLU A 136 -8.79 0.56 -4.91
C GLU A 136 -7.52 -0.09 -5.49
N GLY A 137 -6.42 -0.09 -4.75
CA GLY A 137 -5.11 -0.50 -5.27
C GLY A 137 -4.22 0.67 -5.70
N PHE A 138 -4.74 1.90 -5.66
CA PHE A 138 -3.99 3.14 -5.88
C PHE A 138 -3.74 3.88 -4.55
N ASP A 139 -3.99 3.20 -3.43
CA ASP A 139 -3.92 3.76 -2.11
C ASP A 139 -2.46 4.14 -1.77
N THR A 140 -2.22 5.44 -1.58
CA THR A 140 -0.94 5.98 -1.12
C THR A 140 -1.19 6.79 0.15
N GLU A 141 -0.48 6.45 1.22
CA GLU A 141 -0.45 7.24 2.45
C GLU A 141 0.97 7.74 2.71
N VAL A 142 1.14 9.03 3.01
CA VAL A 142 2.43 9.63 3.36
C VAL A 142 2.29 10.27 4.72
N PHE A 143 3.22 9.98 5.64
CA PHE A 143 3.22 10.54 6.99
C PHE A 143 4.64 10.77 7.52
N SER A 144 4.75 11.66 8.50
CA SER A 144 6.02 11.93 9.17
C SER A 144 6.37 10.83 10.17
N PHE A 145 7.66 10.65 10.43
CA PHE A 145 8.12 9.77 11.51
C PHE A 145 7.57 10.21 12.87
N ALA A 146 7.46 11.52 13.12
CA ALA A 146 6.88 12.05 14.35
C ALA A 146 5.41 11.64 14.53
N ALA A 147 4.61 11.67 13.45
CA ALA A 147 3.23 11.19 13.49
C ALA A 147 3.15 9.68 13.73
N LEU A 148 4.02 8.90 13.08
CA LEU A 148 4.14 7.45 13.30
C LEU A 148 4.52 7.12 14.75
N GLU A 149 5.48 7.82 15.33
CA GLU A 149 5.93 7.61 16.71
C GLU A 149 4.82 7.94 17.72
N ARG A 150 4.13 9.07 17.54
CA ARG A 150 2.98 9.43 18.38
C ARG A 150 1.89 8.36 18.32
N ALA A 151 1.56 7.88 17.12
CA ALA A 151 0.58 6.81 16.93
C ALA A 151 1.05 5.50 17.59
N TRP A 152 2.31 5.11 17.41
CA TRP A 152 2.88 3.91 18.02
C TRP A 152 2.87 3.96 19.55
N GLN A 153 3.12 5.12 20.16
CA GLN A 153 3.06 5.30 21.62
C GLN A 153 1.63 5.26 22.16
N ALA A 154 0.65 5.75 21.41
CA ALA A 154 -0.70 6.01 21.91
C ALA A 154 -1.76 4.98 21.48
N ALA A 155 -1.59 4.29 20.35
CA ALA A 155 -2.53 3.28 19.86
C ALA A 155 -2.69 2.13 20.87
N ARG A 156 -3.93 1.76 21.17
CA ARG A 156 -4.27 0.67 22.11
C ARG A 156 -5.20 -0.37 21.51
N LEU A 157 -6.02 0.03 20.53
CA LEU A 157 -6.94 -0.87 19.86
C LEU A 157 -6.18 -1.82 18.92
N LYS A 158 -6.65 -3.06 18.78
CA LYS A 158 -5.97 -4.03 17.91
C LYS A 158 -6.02 -3.59 16.46
N SER A 159 -7.14 -3.01 16.00
CA SER A 159 -7.23 -2.47 14.64
C SER A 159 -6.23 -1.33 14.42
N GLU A 160 -5.96 -0.48 15.42
CA GLU A 160 -4.98 0.59 15.29
C GLU A 160 -3.54 0.06 15.17
N ARG A 161 -3.23 -1.02 15.89
CA ARG A 161 -1.93 -1.72 15.79
C ARG A 161 -1.78 -2.50 14.49
N GLU A 162 -2.87 -2.96 13.89
CA GLU A 162 -2.88 -3.69 12.62
C GLU A 162 -2.85 -2.75 11.39
N HIS A 163 -3.53 -1.61 11.47
CA HIS A 163 -3.79 -0.72 10.32
C HIS A 163 -3.05 0.60 10.42
N VAL A 164 -1.83 0.60 10.97
CA VAL A 164 -0.79 1.66 10.98
C VAL A 164 -1.29 3.09 11.23
N THR A 165 -1.98 3.70 10.26
CA THR A 165 -2.49 5.07 10.27
C THR A 165 -3.85 5.21 10.96
N SER A 166 -4.54 4.11 11.31
CA SER A 166 -5.89 4.16 11.91
C SER A 166 -5.98 5.00 13.19
N TYR A 167 -4.97 4.97 14.06
CA TYR A 167 -4.96 5.84 15.25
C TYR A 167 -4.97 7.32 14.87
N ILE A 168 -4.19 7.71 13.85
CA ILE A 168 -4.10 9.09 13.36
C ILE A 168 -5.47 9.53 12.83
N TRP A 169 -6.14 8.67 12.07
CA TRP A 169 -7.48 8.96 11.52
C TRP A 169 -8.57 9.05 12.60
N ASN A 170 -8.52 8.18 13.61
CA ASN A 170 -9.44 8.20 14.74
C ASN A 170 -9.30 9.47 15.60
N ASN A 171 -8.11 10.10 15.58
CA ASN A 171 -7.77 11.26 16.38
C ASN A 171 -7.40 12.47 15.50
N ARG A 172 -8.06 12.63 14.35
CA ARG A 172 -7.75 13.65 13.33
C ARG A 172 -7.73 15.10 13.85
N ASP A 173 -8.35 15.39 14.99
CA ASP A 173 -8.31 16.68 15.68
C ASP A 173 -6.92 16.98 16.28
N GLN A 174 -6.10 15.95 16.51
CA GLN A 174 -4.75 16.04 17.07
C GLN A 174 -3.65 15.94 16.01
N PHE A 175 -4.02 15.79 14.74
CA PHE A 175 -3.10 15.62 13.61
C PHE A 175 -3.48 16.51 12.43
N ARG A 176 -2.50 17.04 11.73
CA ARG A 176 -2.72 17.82 10.51
C ARG A 176 -2.84 16.86 9.33
N THR A 177 -4.06 16.43 9.05
CA THR A 177 -4.34 15.44 8.00
C THR A 177 -4.87 16.07 6.72
N LYS A 178 -4.60 15.44 5.57
CA LYS A 178 -5.21 15.79 4.29
C LYS A 178 -5.63 14.55 3.52
N THR A 179 -6.75 14.62 2.81
CA THR A 179 -7.12 13.65 1.80
C THR A 179 -7.13 14.34 0.44
N LEU A 180 -6.50 13.71 -0.55
CA LEU A 180 -6.52 14.12 -1.95
C LEU A 180 -7.54 13.29 -2.69
N GLU A 181 -8.57 13.93 -3.21
CA GLU A 181 -9.53 13.27 -4.11
C GLU A 181 -9.04 13.36 -5.55
N TYR A 182 -9.38 12.35 -6.35
CA TYR A 182 -9.23 12.38 -7.78
C TYR A 182 -10.32 13.29 -8.39
N GLN A 183 -10.05 13.84 -9.58
CA GLN A 183 -10.98 14.77 -10.23
C GLN A 183 -12.30 14.10 -10.65
N GLN A 184 -12.26 12.79 -10.88
CA GLN A 184 -13.41 11.96 -11.26
C GLN A 184 -13.56 10.83 -10.24
N ASP A 185 -14.79 10.34 -10.05
CA ASP A 185 -15.00 9.19 -9.18
C ASP A 185 -14.70 7.89 -9.93
N LEU A 186 -13.60 7.24 -9.57
CA LEU A 186 -13.14 5.96 -10.11
C LEU A 186 -13.23 4.85 -9.06
N SER A 187 -14.01 5.03 -7.99
CA SER A 187 -14.14 4.05 -6.91
C SER A 187 -14.75 2.71 -7.37
N PHE A 188 -15.34 2.66 -8.57
CA PHE A 188 -15.87 1.45 -9.20
C PHE A 188 -14.78 0.49 -9.69
N LEU A 189 -13.52 0.93 -9.77
CA LEU A 189 -12.38 0.10 -10.13
C LEU A 189 -11.73 -0.50 -8.87
N ARG A 190 -11.66 -1.84 -8.85
CA ARG A 190 -10.94 -2.60 -7.84
C ARG A 190 -9.70 -3.25 -8.46
N LEU A 191 -8.53 -2.71 -8.13
CA LEU A 191 -7.23 -3.07 -8.72
C LEU A 191 -6.23 -3.59 -7.67
N SER A 192 -6.64 -3.71 -6.41
CA SER A 192 -5.94 -4.45 -5.36
C SER A 192 -6.22 -5.95 -5.48
N VAL A 193 -5.33 -6.78 -4.94
CA VAL A 193 -5.47 -8.25 -4.95
C VAL A 193 -5.70 -8.80 -3.55
N ASP A 194 -6.92 -9.19 -3.22
CA ASP A 194 -7.23 -9.90 -1.96
C ASP A 194 -7.85 -11.27 -2.19
N GLU A 195 -8.58 -11.44 -3.28
CA GLU A 195 -9.31 -12.66 -3.63
C GLU A 195 -8.92 -13.16 -5.02
N GLU A 196 -9.35 -14.36 -5.37
CA GLU A 196 -9.04 -14.96 -6.67
C GLU A 196 -9.61 -14.14 -7.84
N ALA A 197 -10.81 -13.58 -7.68
CA ALA A 197 -11.42 -12.72 -8.70
C ALA A 197 -10.59 -11.45 -8.96
N ASP A 198 -9.97 -10.89 -7.91
CA ASP A 198 -9.06 -9.76 -8.07
C ASP A 198 -7.81 -10.15 -8.84
N PHE A 199 -7.24 -11.30 -8.49
CA PHE A 199 -6.05 -11.82 -9.16
C PHE A 199 -6.31 -12.02 -10.65
N GLU A 200 -7.47 -12.55 -11.04
CA GLU A 200 -7.83 -12.74 -12.45
C GLU A 200 -8.01 -11.42 -13.21
N VAL A 201 -8.58 -10.38 -12.57
CA VAL A 201 -8.68 -9.04 -13.18
C VAL A 201 -7.30 -8.42 -13.35
N VAL A 202 -6.47 -8.44 -12.31
CA VAL A 202 -5.10 -7.89 -12.37
C VAL A 202 -4.24 -8.67 -13.35
N LYS A 203 -4.35 -10.00 -13.39
CA LYS A 203 -3.67 -10.85 -14.37
C LYS A 203 -4.03 -10.46 -15.80
N PHE A 204 -5.31 -10.30 -16.10
CA PHE A 204 -5.76 -9.84 -17.41
C PHE A 204 -5.17 -8.49 -17.78
N ILE A 205 -5.21 -7.50 -16.87
CA ILE A 205 -4.63 -6.17 -17.10
C ILE A 205 -3.13 -6.27 -17.41
N MET A 206 -2.41 -7.08 -16.64
CA MET A 206 -0.98 -7.30 -16.84
C MET A 206 -0.69 -8.00 -18.16
N GLU A 207 -1.45 -9.03 -18.54
CA GLU A 207 -1.28 -9.73 -19.82
C GLU A 207 -1.52 -8.82 -21.03
N GLU A 208 -2.43 -7.85 -20.90
CA GLU A 208 -2.76 -6.89 -21.97
C GLU A 208 -1.82 -5.69 -22.07
N LEU A 209 -1.36 -5.16 -20.92
CA LEU A 209 -0.67 -3.86 -20.87
C LEU A 209 0.81 -3.94 -20.49
N TYR A 210 1.25 -5.01 -19.81
CA TYR A 210 2.62 -5.06 -19.32
C TYR A 210 3.60 -5.35 -20.44
N GLN A 211 4.58 -4.45 -20.60
CA GLN A 211 5.78 -4.69 -21.39
C GLN A 211 7.00 -4.36 -20.54
N PRO A 212 8.02 -5.24 -20.47
CA PRO A 212 9.21 -4.98 -19.68
C PRO A 212 9.85 -3.62 -20.02
N GLY A 213 10.08 -2.80 -19.00
CA GLY A 213 10.67 -1.47 -19.17
C GLY A 213 9.71 -0.37 -19.67
N GLN A 214 8.43 -0.68 -19.92
CA GLN A 214 7.42 0.32 -20.25
C GLN A 214 6.37 0.44 -19.14
N LEU A 215 6.16 1.66 -18.67
CA LEU A 215 5.16 1.96 -17.64
C LEU A 215 3.82 2.30 -18.31
N PHE A 216 2.83 1.43 -18.16
CA PHE A 216 1.42 1.80 -18.35
C PHE A 216 0.86 2.42 -17.06
N LYS A 217 -0.11 3.33 -17.19
CA LYS A 217 -0.68 4.15 -16.10
C LYS A 217 -2.19 3.96 -15.99
N LEU A 218 -2.83 4.67 -15.06
CA LEU A 218 -4.29 4.65 -14.88
C LEU A 218 -5.05 4.89 -16.19
N ALA A 219 -4.57 5.81 -17.03
CA ALA A 219 -5.21 6.12 -18.30
C ALA A 219 -5.23 4.93 -19.27
N ASP A 220 -4.21 4.07 -19.26
CA ASP A 220 -4.17 2.84 -20.04
C ASP A 220 -5.17 1.81 -19.51
N ILE A 221 -5.27 1.69 -18.19
CA ILE A 221 -6.25 0.80 -17.53
C ILE A 221 -7.68 1.25 -17.83
N LEU A 222 -7.96 2.55 -17.83
CA LEU A 222 -9.27 3.10 -18.18
C LEU A 222 -9.64 2.82 -19.64
N ARG A 223 -8.69 2.98 -20.58
CA ARG A 223 -8.91 2.59 -21.99
C ARG A 223 -9.19 1.09 -22.13
N LEU A 224 -8.50 0.26 -21.35
CA LEU A 224 -8.75 -1.19 -21.34
C LEU A 224 -10.13 -1.50 -20.74
N TYR A 225 -10.55 -0.80 -19.69
CA TYR A 225 -11.87 -0.92 -19.09
C TYR A 225 -12.99 -0.57 -20.08
N GLU A 226 -12.81 0.49 -20.88
CA GLU A 226 -13.78 0.89 -21.92
C GLU A 226 -13.97 -0.21 -22.98
N ARG A 227 -12.88 -0.92 -23.34
CA ARG A 227 -12.90 -2.03 -24.30
C ARG A 227 -13.46 -3.31 -23.71
N GLU A 228 -13.08 -3.65 -22.49
CA GLU A 228 -13.32 -4.96 -21.86
C GLU A 228 -14.00 -4.86 -20.47
N PRO A 229 -15.12 -4.13 -20.33
CA PRO A 229 -15.71 -3.83 -19.02
C PRO A 229 -16.22 -5.08 -18.29
N ALA A 230 -16.52 -6.16 -19.02
CA ALA A 230 -16.97 -7.42 -18.45
C ALA A 230 -15.91 -8.09 -17.56
N VAL A 231 -14.62 -7.91 -17.85
CA VAL A 231 -13.55 -8.49 -17.04
C VAL A 231 -13.47 -7.78 -15.69
N PHE A 232 -13.47 -6.45 -15.68
CA PHE A 232 -13.41 -5.65 -14.46
C PHE A 232 -14.63 -5.81 -13.56
N LYS A 233 -15.78 -6.20 -14.12
CA LYS A 233 -16.99 -6.50 -13.32
C LYS A 233 -16.88 -7.79 -12.51
N LYS A 234 -15.87 -8.64 -12.74
CA LYS A 234 -15.70 -9.91 -12.01
C LYS A 234 -15.43 -9.71 -10.51
N ASN A 235 -14.81 -8.59 -10.12
CA ASN A 235 -14.46 -8.33 -8.73
C ASN A 235 -15.21 -7.12 -8.11
N ILE A 236 -16.14 -6.50 -8.83
CA ILE A 236 -16.86 -5.29 -8.37
C ILE A 236 -17.73 -5.52 -7.12
N ASN A 237 -18.16 -6.76 -6.87
CA ASN A 237 -18.99 -7.10 -5.72
C ASN A 237 -18.19 -7.32 -4.43
N ILE A 238 -16.85 -7.31 -4.51
CA ILE A 238 -15.99 -7.46 -3.35
C ILE A 238 -15.96 -6.12 -2.60
N VAL A 239 -16.20 -6.19 -1.29
CA VAL A 239 -16.29 -5.00 -0.44
C VAL A 239 -14.90 -4.37 -0.28
N ARG A 240 -14.77 -3.09 -0.66
CA ARG A 240 -13.55 -2.30 -0.45
C ARG A 240 -13.17 -2.29 1.03
N ASN A 241 -11.90 -2.52 1.33
CA ASN A 241 -11.35 -2.50 2.69
C ASN A 241 -12.04 -3.47 3.67
N GLU A 242 -12.60 -4.60 3.18
CA GLU A 242 -13.32 -5.56 4.02
C GLU A 242 -12.52 -6.03 5.26
N GLY A 243 -11.21 -6.23 5.09
CA GLY A 243 -10.31 -6.61 6.21
C GLY A 243 -10.27 -5.55 7.31
N TYR A 244 -10.18 -4.28 6.93
CA TYR A 244 -10.19 -3.16 7.87
C TYR A 244 -11.51 -3.05 8.62
N LEU A 245 -12.64 -3.15 7.90
CA LEU A 245 -13.98 -3.10 8.48
C LEU A 245 -14.19 -4.21 9.52
N LYS A 246 -13.70 -5.42 9.25
CA LYS A 246 -13.72 -6.55 10.19
C LYS A 246 -12.89 -6.27 11.44
N SER A 247 -11.70 -5.67 11.31
CA SER A 247 -10.85 -5.33 12.48
C SER A 247 -11.52 -4.29 13.38
N ILE A 248 -12.13 -3.23 12.80
CA ILE A 248 -12.88 -2.22 13.59
C ILE A 248 -14.07 -2.87 14.31
N ALA A 249 -14.82 -3.73 13.62
CA ALA A 249 -15.99 -4.39 14.21
C ALA A 249 -15.59 -5.26 15.43
N LYS A 250 -14.43 -5.93 15.37
CA LYS A 250 -13.90 -6.72 16.49
C LYS A 250 -13.55 -5.86 17.70
N ASP A 251 -12.94 -4.69 17.49
CA ASP A 251 -12.64 -3.79 18.61
C ASP A 251 -13.90 -3.31 19.31
N ARG A 252 -14.96 -2.98 18.54
CA ARG A 252 -16.26 -2.57 19.12
C ARG A 252 -16.88 -3.65 20.01
N LEU A 253 -16.76 -4.92 19.61
CA LEU A 253 -17.26 -6.06 20.40
C LEU A 253 -16.48 -6.29 21.70
N LEU A 254 -15.21 -5.84 21.76
CA LEU A 254 -14.36 -5.97 22.95
C LEU A 254 -14.49 -4.79 23.92
N THR A 255 -15.12 -3.70 23.48
CA THR A 255 -15.37 -2.49 24.28
C THR A 255 -16.79 -2.41 24.87
N LEU A 256 -17.66 -3.36 24.53
CA LEU A 256 -19.01 -3.53 25.09
C LEU A 256 -18.96 -4.50 26.28
#